data_AF-A0A947R505-F1
#
_entry.id   AF-A0A947R505-F1
#
_cell.length_a   1.000
_cell.length_b   1.000
_cell.length_c   1.000
_cell.angle_alpha   90.00
_cell.angle_beta   90.00
_cell.angle_gamma   90.00
#
_symmetry.space_group_name_H-M   'P 1'
#
loop_
_entity.id
_entity.type
_entity.pdbx_description
1 polymer ?
#
loop_
_entity_poly.entity_id
_entity_poly.type
_entity_poly.pdbx_seq_one_letter_code
_entity_poly.pdbx_strand_id
1 'polypeptide(L)'
;MTGNNNSKRSSANIIQGFPVRDNECIWMKAGLVDFRLCDNAFDCSTCPFDTGMQKKMKKAGAPSPSTPKSQMGEGLFYRYRKGDLPCRHFLTGRIEVMKQCPNNYECHHCEYDQWLDAYDETCNLTSSGQFMGNGFNVADDCYYHIGHMWAHFEHGGQVCVGCDDFLASRLDPFQKINIPALGAKVTQGEPCLYVYFDHKQIDLVSPVTGTVLKINPLIATHPHLLKDDPYGKGWLLLIAPDMPRKNLKSLMTREEMIKRMAGDPEIQNGEFNRKQ
;
A
#
# COMPACT_ATOMS: atom_id res chain seq x y z
N MET A 1 -2.49 26.90 -35.19
CA MET A 1 -2.41 25.44 -34.94
C MET A 1 -1.33 25.21 -33.88
N THR A 2 -1.68 25.40 -32.62
CA THR A 2 -0.76 25.23 -31.48
C THR A 2 -0.84 23.79 -31.00
N GLY A 3 0.25 23.06 -31.21
CA GLY A 3 0.39 21.64 -30.87
C GLY A 3 0.27 21.41 -29.36
N ASN A 4 -0.56 20.42 -29.03
CA ASN A 4 -0.91 19.99 -27.68
C ASN A 4 0.24 19.15 -27.09
N ASN A 5 1.13 19.76 -26.31
CA ASN A 5 2.21 19.07 -25.58
C ASN A 5 1.70 18.60 -24.20
N ASN A 6 0.83 17.59 -24.16
CA ASN A 6 0.40 17.02 -22.89
C ASN A 6 0.23 15.50 -22.97
N SER A 7 1.33 14.75 -23.05
CA SER A 7 1.27 13.27 -22.98
C SER A 7 2.57 12.59 -22.52
N LYS A 8 3.37 13.22 -21.67
CA LYS A 8 4.46 12.54 -20.96
C LYS A 8 4.53 12.94 -19.49
N ARG A 9 3.48 12.63 -18.71
CA ARG A 9 3.62 12.48 -17.25
C ARG A 9 4.21 11.09 -17.01
N SER A 10 5.39 11.04 -16.41
CA SER A 10 6.22 9.86 -16.27
C SER A 10 5.56 8.80 -15.38
N SER A 11 5.50 7.57 -15.88
CA SER A 11 5.11 6.34 -15.17
C SER A 11 6.02 5.97 -13.99
N ALA A 12 7.05 6.78 -13.69
CA ALA A 12 8.09 6.52 -12.71
C ALA A 12 7.66 6.73 -11.24
N ASN A 13 6.42 7.13 -10.98
CA ASN A 13 5.93 7.46 -9.62
C ASN A 13 4.70 6.64 -9.20
N ILE A 14 4.36 5.59 -9.94
CA ILE A 14 3.22 4.73 -9.60
C ILE A 14 3.66 3.81 -8.46
N ILE A 15 2.95 3.89 -7.33
CA ILE A 15 3.12 2.92 -6.24
C ILE A 15 2.42 1.62 -6.69
N GLN A 16 3.14 0.50 -6.74
CA GLN A 16 2.55 -0.79 -7.12
C GLN A 16 1.43 -1.16 -6.12
N GLY A 17 0.29 -1.60 -6.65
CA GLY A 17 -0.95 -1.82 -5.88
C GLY A 17 -1.81 -0.57 -5.64
N PHE A 18 -1.30 0.63 -5.93
CA PHE A 18 -2.03 1.87 -5.72
C PHE A 18 -2.25 2.64 -7.04
N PRO A 19 -3.50 2.88 -7.48
CA PRO A 19 -3.81 3.57 -8.73
C PRO A 19 -3.59 5.10 -8.65
N VAL A 20 -2.66 5.58 -7.82
CA VAL A 20 -2.33 7.00 -7.83
C VAL A 20 -1.34 7.33 -8.93
N ARG A 21 -1.89 8.01 -9.93
CA ARG A 21 -1.17 8.52 -11.11
C ARG A 21 -0.14 9.61 -10.81
N ASP A 22 -0.32 10.36 -9.70
CA ASP A 22 0.47 11.55 -9.38
C ASP A 22 0.72 11.71 -7.87
N ASN A 23 1.95 12.04 -7.48
CA ASN A 23 2.40 12.31 -6.11
C ASN A 23 1.82 13.60 -5.48
N GLU A 24 0.84 14.23 -6.11
CA GLU A 24 0.16 15.43 -5.62
C GLU A 24 -0.67 15.12 -4.36
N CYS A 25 -0.62 15.99 -3.36
CA CYS A 25 -1.45 15.90 -2.16
C CYS A 25 -2.94 15.98 -2.53
N ILE A 26 -3.83 15.31 -1.78
CA ILE A 26 -5.28 15.36 -2.04
C ILE A 26 -5.83 16.79 -2.02
N TRP A 27 -5.28 17.65 -1.16
CA TRP A 27 -5.66 19.07 -1.09
C TRP A 27 -5.19 19.85 -2.32
N MET A 28 -4.04 19.47 -2.89
CA MET A 28 -3.55 20.04 -4.15
C MET A 28 -4.39 19.55 -5.33
N LYS A 29 -4.69 18.25 -5.40
CA LYS A 29 -5.59 17.68 -6.42
C LYS A 29 -7.00 18.27 -6.38
N ALA A 30 -7.49 18.56 -5.18
CA ALA A 30 -8.75 19.25 -4.96
C ALA A 30 -8.70 20.76 -5.30
N GLY A 31 -7.52 21.31 -5.62
CA GLY A 31 -7.33 22.73 -5.92
C GLY A 31 -7.48 23.65 -4.72
N LEU A 32 -7.26 23.14 -3.51
CA LEU A 32 -7.34 23.87 -2.24
C LEU A 32 -5.96 24.31 -1.72
N VAL A 33 -4.89 23.81 -2.34
CA VAL A 33 -3.49 24.15 -2.05
C VAL A 33 -2.75 24.24 -3.39
N ASP A 34 -1.93 25.26 -3.59
CA ASP A 34 -1.24 25.48 -4.87
C ASP A 34 -0.19 24.40 -5.16
N PHE A 35 0.64 24.09 -4.16
CA PHE A 35 1.70 23.09 -4.30
C PHE A 35 1.93 22.36 -3.00
N ARG A 36 1.64 21.06 -3.01
CA ARG A 36 2.08 20.12 -1.98
C ARG A 36 2.15 18.74 -2.61
N LEU A 37 3.34 18.14 -2.57
CA LEU A 37 3.45 16.72 -2.85
C LEU A 37 3.01 15.95 -1.60
N CYS A 38 2.25 14.87 -1.80
CA CYS A 38 2.09 13.85 -0.77
C CYS A 38 3.48 13.40 -0.34
N ASP A 39 3.65 12.98 0.90
CA ASP A 39 4.85 12.38 1.50
C ASP A 39 4.52 11.14 2.34
N ASN A 40 3.24 10.83 2.49
CA ASN A 40 2.70 9.76 3.35
C ASN A 40 2.04 8.62 2.56
N ALA A 41 2.43 8.41 1.30
CA ALA A 41 1.86 7.39 0.40
C ALA A 41 0.31 7.33 0.40
N PHE A 42 -0.34 8.49 0.45
CA PHE A 42 -1.80 8.63 0.45
C PHE A 42 -2.52 8.09 1.69
N ASP A 43 -1.81 7.79 2.79
CA ASP A 43 -2.43 7.73 4.11
C ASP A 43 -2.76 9.16 4.59
N CYS A 44 -3.93 9.64 4.18
CA CYS A 44 -4.38 10.97 4.58
C CYS A 44 -4.82 11.02 6.05
N SER A 45 -5.32 9.91 6.59
CA SER A 45 -5.82 9.82 7.98
C SER A 45 -4.75 10.13 9.03
N THR A 46 -3.51 9.70 8.79
CA THR A 46 -2.39 9.96 9.72
C THR A 46 -1.54 11.16 9.31
N CYS A 47 -1.85 11.81 8.19
CA CYS A 47 -1.04 12.89 7.65
C CYS A 47 -1.16 14.17 8.52
N PRO A 48 -0.05 14.74 9.04
CA PRO A 48 -0.10 15.97 9.84
C PRO A 48 -0.64 17.17 9.07
N PHE A 49 -0.31 17.25 7.77
CA PHE A 49 -0.82 18.31 6.89
C PHE A 49 -2.33 18.21 6.70
N ASP A 50 -2.84 16.99 6.46
CA ASP A 50 -4.26 16.72 6.33
C ASP A 50 -5.03 17.08 7.59
N THR A 51 -4.53 16.65 8.75
CA THR A 51 -5.06 17.02 10.07
C THR A 51 -5.15 18.54 10.24
N GLY A 52 -4.12 19.26 9.80
CA GLY A 52 -4.11 20.73 9.81
C GLY A 52 -5.17 21.35 8.90
N MET A 53 -5.35 20.80 7.70
CA MET A 53 -6.36 21.24 6.74
C MET A 53 -7.79 20.95 7.21
N GLN A 54 -8.05 19.76 7.75
CA GLN A 54 -9.35 19.41 8.33
C GLN A 54 -9.73 20.35 9.47
N LYS A 55 -8.78 20.69 10.35
CA LYS A 55 -9.01 21.69 11.42
C LYS A 55 -9.41 23.06 10.87
N LYS A 56 -8.82 23.49 9.75
CA LYS A 56 -9.19 24.73 9.07
C LYS A 56 -10.59 24.64 8.45
N MET A 57 -10.91 23.55 7.77
CA MET A 57 -12.23 23.30 7.18
C MET A 57 -13.35 23.28 8.23
N LYS A 58 -13.12 22.62 9.39
CA LYS A 58 -14.06 22.61 10.52
C LYS A 58 -14.39 24.01 11.03
N LYS A 59 -13.39 24.90 11.07
CA LYS A 59 -13.56 26.28 11.54
C LYS A 59 -14.20 27.20 10.49
N ALA A 60 -13.82 27.05 9.22
CA ALA A 60 -14.28 27.92 8.14
C ALA A 60 -15.67 27.55 7.60
N GLY A 61 -16.12 26.31 7.82
CA GLY A 61 -17.30 25.77 7.13
C GLY A 61 -17.02 25.52 5.64
N ALA A 62 -18.01 25.00 4.91
CA ALA A 62 -17.87 24.77 3.49
C ALA A 62 -17.55 26.09 2.74
N PRO A 63 -16.70 26.07 1.70
CA PRO A 63 -16.32 27.28 0.98
C PRO A 63 -17.56 27.99 0.41
N SER A 64 -17.67 29.33 0.61
CA SER A 64 -18.77 30.17 0.10
C SER A 64 -18.35 30.95 -1.16
N PRO A 65 -19.17 31.03 -2.22
CA PRO A 65 -18.82 31.76 -3.45
C PRO A 65 -18.52 33.26 -3.31
N SER A 66 -18.80 33.88 -2.15
CA SER A 66 -18.93 35.33 -1.99
C SER A 66 -17.83 36.01 -1.16
N THR A 67 -16.77 35.33 -0.72
CA THR A 67 -15.75 35.99 0.12
C THR A 67 -14.72 36.76 -0.75
N PRO A 68 -14.45 38.05 -0.49
CA PRO A 68 -13.55 38.85 -1.32
C PRO A 68 -12.09 38.38 -1.23
N LYS A 69 -11.35 38.58 -2.33
CA LYS A 69 -9.88 38.43 -2.38
C LYS A 69 -9.25 39.49 -1.49
N SER A 70 -8.83 39.17 -0.27
CA SER A 70 -7.94 40.06 0.49
C SER A 70 -6.73 39.32 1.03
N GLN A 71 -5.58 39.86 0.66
CA GLN A 71 -4.26 39.76 1.29
C GLN A 71 -3.69 38.34 1.50
N MET A 72 -2.71 38.02 0.64
CA MET A 72 -1.49 37.27 0.92
C MET A 72 -1.56 36.39 2.19
N GLY A 73 -2.12 35.19 2.04
CA GLY A 73 -2.30 34.22 3.13
C GLY A 73 -3.69 33.58 3.23
N GLU A 74 -4.71 34.21 2.62
CA GLU A 74 -6.12 33.77 2.77
C GLU A 74 -6.87 33.48 1.46
N GLY A 75 -6.20 33.51 0.31
CA GLY A 75 -6.82 33.28 -1.00
C GLY A 75 -6.43 31.94 -1.62
N LEU A 76 -7.12 30.85 -1.26
CA LEU A 76 -6.88 29.52 -1.85
C LEU A 76 -8.14 28.64 -1.91
N PHE A 77 -9.27 29.29 -2.12
CA PHE A 77 -10.53 28.69 -2.55
C PHE A 77 -10.84 29.42 -3.87
N TYR A 78 -11.16 28.83 -5.02
CA TYR A 78 -12.32 28.02 -5.35
C TYR A 78 -12.17 27.46 -6.78
N ARG A 79 -12.23 26.13 -6.97
CA ARG A 79 -12.71 25.52 -8.24
C ARG A 79 -14.09 24.86 -8.09
N TYR A 80 -14.62 24.76 -6.88
CA TYR A 80 -15.82 24.00 -6.54
C TYR A 80 -16.83 24.90 -5.80
N ARG A 81 -18.13 24.80 -6.12
CA ARG A 81 -19.17 25.48 -5.34
C ARG A 81 -19.31 24.77 -3.98
N LYS A 82 -20.04 25.40 -3.05
CA LYS A 82 -20.48 24.78 -1.80
C LYS A 82 -21.14 23.43 -2.10
N GLY A 83 -20.50 22.33 -1.71
CA GLY A 83 -20.99 20.95 -1.93
C GLY A 83 -20.30 20.16 -3.05
N ASP A 84 -19.46 20.78 -3.89
CA ASP A 84 -18.84 20.10 -5.05
C ASP A 84 -17.46 19.48 -4.75
N LEU A 85 -17.05 19.41 -3.48
CA LEU A 85 -15.74 18.87 -3.12
C LEU A 85 -15.61 17.41 -3.62
N PRO A 86 -14.59 17.05 -4.41
CA PRO A 86 -14.40 15.67 -4.83
C PRO A 86 -14.10 14.76 -3.63
N CYS A 87 -14.56 13.51 -3.68
CA CYS A 87 -14.28 12.51 -2.67
C CYS A 87 -12.78 12.17 -2.65
N ARG A 88 -12.20 11.98 -1.46
CA ARG A 88 -10.79 11.60 -1.35
C ARG A 88 -10.49 10.31 -2.12
N HIS A 89 -11.41 9.34 -2.09
CA HIS A 89 -11.27 8.05 -2.76
C HIS A 89 -11.21 8.19 -4.28
N PHE A 90 -11.89 9.19 -4.84
CA PHE A 90 -11.77 9.52 -6.26
C PHE A 90 -10.42 10.16 -6.56
N LEU A 91 -9.97 11.10 -5.71
CA LEU A 91 -8.67 11.77 -5.86
C LEU A 91 -7.47 10.81 -5.72
N THR A 92 -7.63 9.75 -4.93
CA THR A 92 -6.64 8.68 -4.76
C THR A 92 -6.83 7.52 -5.74
N GLY A 93 -7.87 7.54 -6.59
CA GLY A 93 -8.13 6.48 -7.55
C GLY A 93 -8.69 5.17 -6.95
N ARG A 94 -9.07 5.15 -5.66
CA ARG A 94 -9.81 4.02 -5.04
C ARG A 94 -11.17 3.79 -5.71
N ILE A 95 -11.75 4.86 -6.27
CA ILE A 95 -12.94 4.79 -7.10
C ILE A 95 -12.69 5.52 -8.42
N GLU A 96 -13.18 4.96 -9.52
CA GLU A 96 -13.04 5.56 -10.84
C GLU A 96 -14.09 6.64 -11.13
N VAL A 97 -15.25 6.53 -10.46
CA VAL A 97 -16.36 7.46 -10.63
C VAL A 97 -16.21 8.65 -9.70
N MET A 98 -16.36 9.85 -10.26
CA MET A 98 -16.34 11.08 -9.47
C MET A 98 -17.52 11.10 -8.49
N LYS A 99 -17.20 10.99 -7.21
CA LYS A 99 -18.15 11.17 -6.11
C LYS A 99 -17.89 12.49 -5.40
N GLN A 100 -18.94 13.19 -5.00
CA GLN A 100 -18.83 14.38 -4.16
C GLN A 100 -18.73 14.00 -2.68
N CYS A 101 -17.97 14.79 -1.92
CA CYS A 101 -17.76 14.66 -0.49
C CYS A 101 -18.77 15.54 0.27
N PRO A 102 -19.74 14.95 1.00
CA PRO A 102 -20.69 15.72 1.81
C PRO A 102 -20.07 16.22 3.13
N ASN A 103 -18.96 15.61 3.57
CA ASN A 103 -18.45 15.73 4.94
C ASN A 103 -17.15 16.54 5.05
N ASN A 104 -16.81 17.40 4.08
CA ASN A 104 -15.57 18.21 4.11
C ASN A 104 -14.29 17.42 4.43
N TYR A 105 -14.17 16.21 3.86
CA TYR A 105 -13.09 15.26 4.11
C TYR A 105 -13.00 14.67 5.54
N GLU A 106 -14.04 14.78 6.35
CA GLU A 106 -14.21 14.00 7.58
C GLU A 106 -14.58 12.53 7.26
N CYS A 107 -13.66 11.83 6.60
CA CYS A 107 -13.89 10.47 6.10
C CYS A 107 -14.19 9.47 7.23
N HIS A 108 -13.61 9.64 8.41
CA HIS A 108 -13.90 8.79 9.58
C HIS A 108 -15.39 8.78 9.99
N HIS A 109 -16.15 9.83 9.65
CA HIS A 109 -17.60 9.93 9.89
C HIS A 109 -18.43 9.72 8.62
N CYS A 110 -17.82 9.27 7.52
CA CYS A 110 -18.46 9.06 6.23
C CYS A 110 -18.89 7.60 6.08
N GLU A 111 -20.20 7.34 5.98
CA GLU A 111 -20.74 5.99 5.77
C GLU A 111 -20.15 5.30 4.54
N TYR A 112 -19.85 6.08 3.49
CA TYR A 112 -19.22 5.55 2.27
C TYR A 112 -17.76 5.11 2.49
N ASP A 113 -17.03 5.78 3.38
CA ASP A 113 -15.68 5.38 3.77
C ASP A 113 -15.73 4.05 4.53
N GLN A 114 -16.62 3.95 5.51
CA GLN A 114 -16.86 2.73 6.30
C GLN A 114 -17.29 1.56 5.43
N TRP A 115 -18.17 1.80 4.44
CA TRP A 115 -18.60 0.77 3.50
C TRP A 115 -17.45 0.29 2.61
N LEU A 116 -16.62 1.20 2.10
CA LEU A 116 -15.44 0.81 1.30
C LEU A 116 -14.43 0.02 2.13
N ASP A 117 -14.19 0.40 3.38
CA ASP A 117 -13.27 -0.33 4.26
C ASP A 117 -13.79 -1.74 4.56
N ALA A 118 -15.10 -1.90 4.75
CA ALA A 118 -15.74 -3.21 4.91
C ALA A 118 -15.67 -4.05 3.61
N TYR A 119 -15.79 -3.42 2.45
CA TYR A 119 -15.67 -4.11 1.16
C TYR A 119 -14.24 -4.60 0.90
N ASP A 120 -13.25 -3.80 1.30
CA ASP A 120 -11.82 -4.11 1.15
C ASP A 120 -11.29 -5.07 2.25
N GLU A 121 -12.14 -5.57 3.18
CA GLU A 121 -11.70 -6.40 4.33
C GLU A 121 -10.98 -7.70 3.96
N THR A 122 -11.08 -8.13 2.71
CA THR A 122 -10.30 -9.22 2.15
C THR A 122 -9.15 -8.64 1.33
N CYS A 123 -7.88 -8.95 1.69
CA CYS A 123 -6.72 -8.80 0.80
C CYS A 123 -6.93 -9.71 -0.43
N ASN A 124 -7.87 -9.35 -1.31
CA ASN A 124 -8.16 -10.06 -2.54
C ASN A 124 -7.24 -9.49 -3.62
N LEU A 125 -5.95 -9.80 -3.47
CA LEU A 125 -5.00 -9.58 -4.54
C LEU A 125 -5.50 -10.35 -5.75
N THR A 126 -5.94 -9.61 -6.77
CA THR A 126 -6.32 -10.23 -8.03
C THR A 126 -5.01 -10.56 -8.72
N SER A 127 -4.55 -11.80 -8.52
CA SER A 127 -3.30 -12.34 -9.05
C SER A 127 -3.26 -12.16 -10.57
N SER A 128 -2.74 -11.02 -11.01
CA SER A 128 -2.39 -10.74 -12.39
C SER A 128 -0.95 -11.22 -12.58
N GLY A 129 -0.66 -12.46 -12.17
CA GLY A 129 0.69 -13.01 -12.17
C GLY A 129 1.06 -13.57 -13.54
N GLN A 130 2.11 -13.05 -14.16
CA GLN A 130 2.76 -13.74 -15.29
C GLN A 130 3.57 -14.92 -14.73
N PHE A 131 3.28 -16.13 -15.23
CA PHE A 131 4.14 -17.29 -15.04
C PHE A 131 5.49 -17.06 -15.71
N MET A 132 6.58 -17.11 -14.95
CA MET A 132 7.90 -17.26 -15.56
C MET A 132 8.15 -18.72 -15.94
N GLY A 133 8.81 -18.95 -17.07
CA GLY A 133 9.21 -20.27 -17.55
C GLY A 133 10.14 -21.08 -16.63
N ASN A 134 10.49 -20.53 -15.46
CA ASN A 134 11.27 -21.20 -14.40
C ASN A 134 10.38 -21.76 -13.26
N GLY A 135 9.04 -21.73 -13.40
CA GLY A 135 8.12 -22.48 -12.52
C GLY A 135 7.63 -21.76 -11.26
N PHE A 136 7.74 -20.43 -11.18
CA PHE A 136 7.21 -19.63 -10.06
C PHE A 136 6.49 -18.38 -10.57
N ASN A 137 5.56 -17.88 -9.75
CA ASN A 137 4.71 -16.74 -10.01
C ASN A 137 5.23 -15.49 -9.28
N VAL A 138 5.05 -14.33 -9.91
CA VAL A 138 5.38 -13.03 -9.31
C VAL A 138 4.24 -12.06 -9.65
N ALA A 139 3.56 -11.55 -8.62
CA ALA A 139 2.46 -10.58 -8.74
C ALA A 139 2.97 -9.19 -9.16
N ASP A 140 2.21 -8.53 -10.06
CA ASP A 140 2.50 -7.21 -10.65
C ASP A 140 2.25 -6.03 -9.69
N ASP A 141 1.35 -6.22 -8.73
CA ASP A 141 0.85 -5.20 -7.79
C ASP A 141 1.53 -5.26 -6.42
N CYS A 142 2.61 -6.00 -6.29
CA CYS A 142 3.38 -6.17 -5.06
C CYS A 142 4.80 -5.66 -5.18
N TYR A 143 5.30 -5.08 -4.09
CA TYR A 143 6.71 -4.89 -3.87
C TYR A 143 7.33 -6.12 -3.21
N TYR A 144 8.63 -6.33 -3.40
CA TYR A 144 9.35 -7.49 -2.89
C TYR A 144 10.53 -7.08 -2.01
N HIS A 145 10.70 -7.76 -0.89
CA HIS A 145 11.88 -7.66 -0.05
C HIS A 145 12.88 -8.77 -0.41
N ILE A 146 14.18 -8.51 -0.20
CA ILE A 146 15.24 -9.48 -0.50
C ILE A 146 15.10 -10.79 0.30
N GLY A 147 14.43 -10.72 1.45
CA GLY A 147 14.10 -11.88 2.30
C GLY A 147 12.84 -12.64 1.88
N HIS A 148 12.46 -12.62 0.59
CA HIS A 148 11.34 -13.39 0.03
C HIS A 148 9.95 -13.10 0.63
N MET A 149 9.76 -11.87 1.09
CA MET A 149 8.46 -11.35 1.50
C MET A 149 7.96 -10.34 0.49
N TRP A 150 6.66 -10.39 0.20
CA TRP A 150 5.99 -9.37 -0.60
C TRP A 150 5.23 -8.39 0.29
N ALA A 151 5.06 -7.17 -0.22
CA ALA A 151 4.32 -6.09 0.41
C ALA A 151 3.39 -5.45 -0.63
N HIS A 152 2.10 -5.52 -0.38
CA HIS A 152 1.07 -4.86 -1.16
C HIS A 152 0.50 -3.67 -0.38
N PHE A 153 0.51 -2.49 -0.99
CA PHE A 153 -0.02 -1.29 -0.37
C PHE A 153 -1.51 -1.14 -0.67
N GLU A 154 -2.32 -1.18 0.39
CA GLU A 154 -3.76 -1.05 0.33
C GLU A 154 -4.21 0.41 0.55
N HIS A 155 -5.48 0.65 0.25
CA HIS A 155 -6.14 1.90 0.60
C HIS A 155 -6.16 2.13 2.11
N GLY A 156 -6.02 3.41 2.51
CA GLY A 156 -5.83 3.76 3.91
C GLY A 156 -4.39 3.60 4.41
N GLY A 157 -3.43 3.28 3.52
CA GLY A 157 -2.00 3.26 3.85
C GLY A 157 -1.53 2.01 4.57
N GLN A 158 -2.38 1.00 4.67
CA GLN A 158 -2.05 -0.30 5.24
C GLN A 158 -1.24 -1.12 4.23
N VAL A 159 -0.46 -2.08 4.73
CA VAL A 159 0.38 -2.94 3.90
C VAL A 159 0.04 -4.39 4.22
N CYS A 160 -0.55 -5.08 3.26
CA CYS A 160 -0.74 -6.53 3.33
C CYS A 160 0.58 -7.20 2.94
N VAL A 161 1.05 -8.16 3.72
CA VAL A 161 2.34 -8.83 3.48
C VAL A 161 2.21 -10.34 3.53
N GLY A 162 3.05 -11.03 2.78
CA GLY A 162 3.09 -12.49 2.72
C GLY A 162 4.43 -13.03 2.20
N CYS A 163 4.50 -14.34 2.05
CA CYS A 163 5.65 -15.05 1.48
C CYS A 163 5.52 -15.11 -0.05
N ASP A 164 6.62 -14.90 -0.78
CA ASP A 164 6.61 -15.08 -2.23
C ASP A 164 6.49 -16.57 -2.63
N ASP A 165 6.02 -16.82 -3.86
CA ASP A 165 5.83 -18.17 -4.40
C ASP A 165 7.17 -18.93 -4.54
N PHE A 166 8.25 -18.19 -4.76
CA PHE A 166 9.58 -18.76 -4.89
C PHE A 166 10.06 -19.43 -3.60
N LEU A 167 9.89 -18.77 -2.46
CA LEU A 167 10.20 -19.34 -1.16
C LEU A 167 9.15 -20.40 -0.81
N ALA A 168 7.86 -20.12 -1.00
CA ALA A 168 6.80 -21.05 -0.64
C ALA A 168 6.91 -22.42 -1.34
N SER A 169 7.31 -22.43 -2.61
CA SER A 169 7.54 -23.67 -3.39
C SER A 169 8.71 -24.54 -2.89
N ARG A 170 9.58 -24.02 -2.02
CA ARG A 170 10.73 -24.74 -1.45
C ARG A 170 10.52 -25.20 -0.02
N LEU A 171 9.49 -24.70 0.64
CA LEU A 171 9.19 -24.99 2.04
C LEU A 171 8.29 -26.22 2.14
N ASP A 172 8.77 -27.38 1.66
CA ASP A 172 8.03 -28.63 1.78
C ASP A 172 8.75 -29.63 2.70
N PRO A 173 8.03 -30.33 3.60
CA PRO A 173 6.64 -30.11 3.99
C PRO A 173 6.50 -28.95 5.00
N PHE A 174 5.50 -28.06 4.80
CA PHE A 174 5.11 -27.05 5.79
C PHE A 174 4.55 -27.69 7.05
N GLN A 175 5.08 -27.33 8.21
CA GLN A 175 4.62 -27.86 9.50
C GLN A 175 3.90 -26.81 10.32
N LYS A 176 4.50 -25.63 10.50
CA LYS A 176 3.98 -24.58 11.38
C LYS A 176 4.52 -23.22 11.00
N ILE A 177 3.73 -22.18 11.26
CA ILE A 177 4.19 -20.79 11.25
C ILE A 177 4.00 -20.16 12.63
N ASN A 178 4.98 -19.38 13.08
CA ASN A 178 4.87 -18.51 14.23
C ASN A 178 4.71 -17.08 13.73
N ILE A 179 3.56 -16.49 14.05
CA ILE A 179 3.14 -15.16 13.63
C ILE A 179 3.19 -14.23 14.84
N PRO A 180 3.62 -12.96 14.69
CA PRO A 180 3.62 -11.99 15.79
C PRO A 180 2.19 -11.69 16.26
N ALA A 181 2.07 -11.21 17.51
CA ALA A 181 0.77 -10.84 18.07
C ALA A 181 0.19 -9.57 17.43
N LEU A 182 -1.13 -9.42 17.49
CA LEU A 182 -1.80 -8.16 17.13
C LEU A 182 -1.25 -7.01 17.99
N GLY A 183 -1.01 -5.86 17.36
CA GLY A 183 -0.40 -4.69 17.99
C GLY A 183 1.12 -4.76 18.16
N ALA A 184 1.78 -5.86 17.78
CA ALA A 184 3.24 -5.95 17.82
C ALA A 184 3.89 -4.93 16.88
N LYS A 185 5.04 -4.38 17.30
CA LYS A 185 5.89 -3.55 16.45
C LYS A 185 6.82 -4.44 15.63
N VAL A 186 6.96 -4.12 14.35
CA VAL A 186 7.86 -4.81 13.42
C VAL A 186 8.76 -3.77 12.75
N THR A 187 10.01 -4.16 12.47
CA THR A 187 11.02 -3.30 11.83
C THR A 187 11.41 -3.89 10.49
N GLN A 188 11.48 -3.06 9.44
CA GLN A 188 11.93 -3.48 8.12
C GLN A 188 13.32 -4.13 8.19
N GLY A 189 13.45 -5.33 7.61
CA GLY A 189 14.69 -6.09 7.57
C GLY A 189 14.99 -6.90 8.84
N GLU A 190 14.20 -6.74 9.92
CA GLU A 190 14.34 -7.56 11.13
C GLU A 190 13.39 -8.76 11.10
N PRO A 191 13.79 -9.93 11.65
CA PRO A 191 12.92 -11.09 11.77
C PRO A 191 11.63 -10.76 12.51
N CYS A 192 10.50 -11.14 11.93
CA CYS A 192 9.18 -10.95 12.55
C CYS A 192 8.28 -12.18 12.49
N LEU A 193 8.50 -13.11 11.54
CA LEU A 193 7.80 -14.39 11.47
C LEU A 193 8.80 -15.54 11.36
N TYR A 194 8.38 -16.73 11.77
CA TYR A 194 9.18 -17.95 11.68
C TYR A 194 8.39 -19.06 11.01
N VAL A 195 8.96 -19.69 9.99
CA VAL A 195 8.33 -20.83 9.31
C VAL A 195 9.13 -22.10 9.61
N TYR A 196 8.41 -23.15 10.02
CA TYR A 196 8.94 -24.47 10.32
C TYR A 196 8.56 -25.43 9.19
N PHE A 197 9.58 -26.07 8.61
CA PHE A 197 9.46 -27.01 7.50
C PHE A 197 10.58 -28.04 7.61
N ASP A 198 10.33 -29.30 7.25
CA ASP A 198 11.36 -30.38 7.24
C ASP A 198 12.34 -30.37 8.44
N HIS A 199 11.85 -30.21 9.67
CA HIS A 199 12.66 -30.10 10.90
C HIS A 199 13.65 -28.92 10.96
N LYS A 200 13.51 -27.95 10.05
CA LYS A 200 14.25 -26.69 9.98
C LYS A 200 13.33 -25.51 10.32
N GLN A 201 13.97 -24.38 10.60
CA GLN A 201 13.31 -23.10 10.80
C GLN A 201 13.93 -22.07 9.85
N ILE A 202 13.09 -21.27 9.21
CA ILE A 202 13.52 -20.06 8.50
C ILE A 202 12.92 -18.83 9.14
N ASP A 203 13.75 -17.80 9.27
CA ASP A 203 13.38 -16.50 9.81
C ASP A 203 12.95 -15.59 8.65
N LEU A 204 11.72 -15.08 8.70
CA LEU A 204 11.20 -14.14 7.72
C LEU A 204 11.23 -12.73 8.29
N VAL A 205 11.78 -11.82 7.50
CA VAL A 205 12.04 -10.43 7.90
C VAL A 205 10.93 -9.51 7.41
N SER A 206 10.51 -8.55 8.25
CA SER A 206 9.43 -7.65 7.87
C SER A 206 9.82 -6.81 6.63
N PRO A 207 8.96 -6.68 5.62
CA PRO A 207 9.24 -5.82 4.47
C PRO A 207 9.02 -4.33 4.80
N VAL A 208 8.37 -4.00 5.92
CA VAL A 208 8.07 -2.61 6.32
C VAL A 208 8.21 -2.42 7.84
N THR A 209 8.57 -1.21 8.28
CA THR A 209 8.49 -0.83 9.70
C THR A 209 7.10 -0.33 10.05
N GLY A 210 6.48 -0.87 11.10
CA GLY A 210 5.12 -0.52 11.49
C GLY A 210 4.55 -1.34 12.65
N THR A 211 3.21 -1.38 12.71
CA THR A 211 2.43 -2.08 13.75
C THR A 211 1.50 -3.10 13.12
N VAL A 212 1.46 -4.32 13.65
CA VAL A 212 0.55 -5.39 13.17
C VAL A 212 -0.90 -5.03 13.50
N LEU A 213 -1.74 -4.86 12.47
CA LEU A 213 -3.17 -4.54 12.57
C LEU A 213 -4.05 -5.79 12.53
N LYS A 214 -3.74 -6.72 11.63
CA LYS A 214 -4.48 -7.98 11.46
C LYS A 214 -3.51 -9.12 11.18
N ILE A 215 -3.95 -10.33 11.52
CA ILE A 215 -3.28 -11.60 11.25
C ILE A 215 -4.24 -12.45 10.44
N ASN A 216 -3.76 -13.18 9.43
CA ASN A 216 -4.60 -14.10 8.67
C ASN A 216 -4.96 -15.33 9.53
N PRO A 217 -6.24 -15.50 9.93
CA PRO A 217 -6.63 -16.63 10.76
C PRO A 217 -6.58 -17.96 10.00
N LEU A 218 -6.67 -17.93 8.66
CA LEU A 218 -6.71 -19.13 7.85
C LEU A 218 -5.40 -19.91 7.90
N ILE A 219 -4.25 -19.21 7.94
CA ILE A 219 -2.92 -19.84 7.88
C ILE A 219 -2.66 -20.76 9.07
N ALA A 220 -3.21 -20.44 10.25
CA ALA A 220 -3.08 -21.30 11.43
C ALA A 220 -3.76 -22.66 11.24
N THR A 221 -4.84 -22.71 10.46
CA THR A 221 -5.62 -23.93 10.18
C THR A 221 -5.30 -24.58 8.83
N HIS A 222 -4.84 -23.79 7.86
CA HIS A 222 -4.62 -24.16 6.47
C HIS A 222 -3.27 -23.60 5.99
N PRO A 223 -2.12 -24.08 6.53
CA PRO A 223 -0.81 -23.55 6.18
C PRO A 223 -0.42 -23.77 4.71
N HIS A 224 -1.05 -24.73 4.02
CA HIS A 224 -0.85 -24.97 2.58
C HIS A 224 -1.22 -23.78 1.70
N LEU A 225 -2.06 -22.85 2.18
CA LEU A 225 -2.42 -21.63 1.46
C LEU A 225 -1.20 -20.75 1.12
N LEU A 226 -0.11 -20.86 1.87
CA LEU A 226 1.14 -20.16 1.56
C LEU A 226 1.72 -20.59 0.21
N LYS A 227 1.43 -21.82 -0.23
CA LYS A 227 1.90 -22.38 -1.49
C LYS A 227 0.81 -22.36 -2.56
N ASP A 228 -0.42 -22.69 -2.20
CA ASP A 228 -1.51 -22.80 -3.16
C ASP A 228 -1.99 -21.43 -3.66
N ASP A 229 -1.93 -20.40 -2.81
CA ASP A 229 -2.36 -19.04 -3.12
C ASP A 229 -1.51 -17.99 -2.37
N PRO A 230 -0.18 -17.92 -2.60
CA PRO A 230 0.76 -17.08 -1.84
C PRO A 230 0.40 -15.60 -1.84
N TYR A 231 -0.24 -15.14 -2.91
CA TYR A 231 -0.60 -13.74 -3.10
C TYR A 231 -2.05 -13.45 -2.73
N GLY A 232 -2.99 -14.40 -2.82
CA GLY A 232 -4.37 -14.19 -2.37
C GLY A 232 -4.56 -14.58 -0.91
N LYS A 233 -5.16 -15.75 -0.69
CA LYS A 233 -5.50 -16.28 0.64
C LYS A 233 -4.30 -16.61 1.53
N GLY A 234 -3.10 -16.66 0.97
CA GLY A 234 -1.81 -16.91 1.62
C GLY A 234 -1.18 -15.70 2.32
N TRP A 235 -1.83 -14.54 2.35
CA TRP A 235 -1.33 -13.38 3.10
C TRP A 235 -1.11 -13.71 4.59
N LEU A 236 -0.17 -13.03 5.24
CA LEU A 236 0.24 -13.33 6.61
C LEU A 236 -0.22 -12.27 7.60
N LEU A 237 0.13 -11.01 7.32
CA LEU A 237 -0.07 -9.88 8.21
C LEU A 237 -0.60 -8.68 7.43
N LEU A 238 -1.40 -7.87 8.11
CA LEU A 238 -1.73 -6.51 7.70
C LEU A 238 -1.03 -5.55 8.66
N ILE A 239 -0.18 -4.67 8.12
CA ILE A 239 0.67 -3.76 8.91
C ILE A 239 0.27 -2.31 8.65
N ALA A 240 0.17 -1.51 9.71
CA ALA A 240 0.18 -0.05 9.66
C ALA A 240 1.63 0.45 9.62
N PRO A 241 2.16 0.87 8.46
CA PRO A 241 3.53 1.38 8.36
C PRO A 241 3.66 2.74 9.07
N ASP A 242 4.75 2.92 9.81
CA ASP A 242 5.02 4.22 10.48
C ASP A 242 5.43 5.30 9.46
N MET A 243 6.11 4.91 8.37
CA MET A 243 6.54 5.79 7.28
C MET A 243 6.47 5.08 5.91
N PRO A 244 5.27 4.98 5.30
CA PRO A 244 5.05 4.22 4.06
C PRO A 244 6.10 4.49 2.96
N ARG A 245 6.40 5.76 2.67
CA ARG A 245 7.34 6.13 1.60
C ARG A 245 8.79 5.79 1.88
N LYS A 246 9.20 5.77 3.14
CA LYS A 246 10.58 5.42 3.49
C LYS A 246 10.82 3.94 3.22
N ASN A 247 9.83 3.10 3.57
CA ASN A 247 9.88 1.66 3.36
C ASN A 247 9.99 1.29 1.87
N LEU A 248 9.38 2.06 0.96
CA LEU A 248 9.43 1.80 -0.49
C LEU A 248 10.85 1.82 -1.09
N LYS A 249 11.79 2.57 -0.51
CA LYS A 249 13.14 2.73 -1.08
C LYS A 249 14.01 1.47 -1.02
N SER A 250 13.69 0.57 -0.10
CA SER A 250 14.38 -0.68 0.19
C SER A 250 13.63 -1.90 -0.34
N LEU A 251 12.52 -1.67 -1.04
CA LEU A 251 11.75 -2.71 -1.68
C LEU A 251 12.01 -2.72 -3.18
N MET A 252 11.99 -3.91 -3.76
CA MET A 252 12.21 -4.17 -5.17
C MET A 252 10.87 -4.21 -5.91
N THR A 253 10.84 -3.74 -7.15
CA THR A 253 9.70 -3.97 -8.04
C THR A 253 9.68 -5.42 -8.53
N ARG A 254 8.54 -5.84 -9.09
CA ARG A 254 8.45 -7.11 -9.80
C ARG A 254 9.58 -7.35 -10.80
N GLU A 255 9.91 -6.38 -11.65
CA GLU A 255 10.94 -6.56 -12.68
C GLU A 255 12.33 -6.77 -12.07
N GLU A 256 12.61 -6.09 -10.97
CA GLU A 256 13.85 -6.24 -10.21
C GLU A 256 13.91 -7.62 -9.54
N MET A 257 12.80 -8.07 -8.95
CA MET A 257 12.71 -9.41 -8.35
C MET A 257 12.91 -10.51 -9.38
N ILE A 258 12.27 -10.39 -10.55
CA ILE A 258 12.42 -11.32 -11.68
C ILE A 258 13.88 -11.39 -12.12
N LYS A 259 14.54 -10.25 -12.30
CA LYS A 259 15.97 -10.21 -12.69
C LYS A 259 16.85 -10.86 -11.63
N ARG A 260 16.57 -10.60 -10.35
CA ARG A 260 17.30 -11.20 -9.23
C ARG A 260 17.16 -12.72 -9.23
N MET A 261 15.94 -13.24 -9.31
CA MET A 261 15.69 -14.68 -9.34
C MET A 261 16.29 -15.37 -10.59
N ALA A 262 16.36 -14.66 -11.73
CA ALA A 262 16.97 -15.19 -12.96
C ALA A 262 18.51 -15.19 -12.94
N GLY A 263 19.14 -14.25 -12.20
CA GLY A 263 20.59 -14.02 -12.23
C GLY A 263 21.38 -14.66 -11.08
N ASP A 264 20.73 -15.21 -10.07
CA ASP A 264 21.40 -15.68 -8.85
C ASP A 264 21.54 -17.22 -8.83
N PRO A 265 22.76 -17.78 -8.96
CA PRO A 265 22.99 -19.23 -8.90
C PRO A 265 22.81 -19.81 -7.49
N GLU A 266 22.88 -19.04 -6.41
CA GLU A 266 22.63 -19.53 -5.03
C GLU A 266 21.13 -19.82 -4.83
N ILE A 267 20.29 -18.99 -5.43
CA ILE A 267 18.82 -19.14 -5.52
C ILE A 267 18.44 -20.37 -6.37
N GLN A 268 19.24 -20.73 -7.37
CA GLN A 268 19.07 -21.95 -8.17
C GLN A 268 19.52 -23.22 -7.43
N ASN A 269 20.51 -23.10 -6.53
CA ASN A 269 21.10 -24.24 -5.79
C ASN A 269 20.40 -24.54 -4.44
N GLY A 270 19.43 -23.72 -4.01
CA GLY A 270 18.55 -24.03 -2.88
C GLY A 270 19.18 -23.82 -1.49
N GLU A 271 20.27 -23.06 -1.35
CA GLU A 271 20.85 -22.73 -0.06
C GLU A 271 20.15 -21.52 0.56
N PHE A 272 19.13 -21.76 1.40
CA PHE A 272 18.54 -20.72 2.24
C PHE A 272 19.29 -20.63 3.58
N ASN A 273 19.91 -19.47 3.82
CA ASN A 273 20.44 -19.00 5.11
C ASN A 273 21.65 -19.78 5.70
N ARG A 274 22.86 -19.52 5.18
CA ARG A 274 24.07 -19.49 6.03
C ARG A 274 24.31 -18.05 6.45
N LYS A 275 23.97 -17.76 7.71
CA LYS A 275 24.32 -16.58 8.51
C LYS A 275 25.34 -15.62 7.85
N GLN A 276 24.95 -14.37 7.68
CA GLN A 276 25.83 -13.22 7.89
C GLN A 276 25.24 -12.35 8.98
#